data_AF-A0A8C5B7A9-F1
#
_entry.id   AF-A0A8C5B7A9-F1
#
_cell.length_a   1.000
_cell.length_b   1.000
_cell.length_c   1.000
_cell.angle_alpha   90.00
_cell.angle_beta   90.00
_cell.angle_gamma   90.00
#
_symmetry.space_group_name_H-M   'P 1'
#
loop_
_entity.id
_entity.type
_entity.pdbx_description
1 polymer ?
#
loop_
_entity_poly.entity_id
_entity_poly.type
_entity_poly.pdbx_seq_one_letter_code
_entity_poly.pdbx_strand_id
1 'polypeptide(L)'
;MTEGTHLRRRGGPYKTEAATDLSRWRLANVEGRQTWRYVEDHQTPDREQTMLEAHSLGLDTSGFVRASPAVHTAVDAALKGMGFYSLLQAEDGHWAGDYGGPLFLLPGLLITCHVAQIPLAEAWRKEMVRYLRSVQLPDGGWGLHVEDKSTVFGTALSYTSLRILGVQPDDPDMVRARNNLHSKGGAAGIPSWGKFWLAILNVYSWEGMNTLLPEMWLFPTWMPAHPSTLWCHCRQVYLPMSYCYAVRLAAKEDPLVLSLRQELYVQDYESICWPAQRNNVAACDMYTPHSRLLNFAYMFMNVYEAHHSTGLRGKAVKELYEHIQADDRFTKSISIGPVRQRGSTCPPLPHGCIHLLLPLYIRQTQVHPDRRSIERGVKLLIDRQLPNGDWPQENISGVFNKSCAISYTSYRNVFPVWALGRFSALYPSSSLAGKVKL
;
A
#
# COMPACT_ATOMS: atom_id res chain seq x y z
N MET A 1 -26.74 12.58 -24.60
CA MET A 1 -25.62 11.79 -24.04
C MET A 1 -25.72 11.90 -22.52
N THR A 2 -25.91 10.80 -21.82
CA THR A 2 -26.35 10.75 -20.42
C THR A 2 -25.25 11.15 -19.43
N GLU A 3 -25.50 12.16 -18.60
CA GLU A 3 -24.62 12.84 -17.61
C GLU A 3 -24.00 11.97 -16.48
N GLY A 4 -24.11 10.64 -16.52
CA GLY A 4 -23.72 9.77 -15.39
C GLY A 4 -22.42 8.97 -15.56
N THR A 5 -21.98 8.72 -16.80
CA THR A 5 -20.92 7.74 -17.12
C THR A 5 -19.49 8.27 -17.07
N HIS A 6 -19.27 9.57 -16.86
CA HIS A 6 -17.93 10.18 -16.90
C HIS A 6 -17.27 10.42 -15.53
N LEU A 7 -17.92 10.07 -14.42
CA LEU A 7 -17.44 10.38 -13.06
C LEU A 7 -16.54 9.32 -12.42
N ARG A 8 -16.46 8.11 -12.99
CA ARG A 8 -15.64 7.00 -12.48
C ARG A 8 -14.88 6.34 -13.62
N ARG A 9 -13.67 5.85 -13.34
CA ARG A 9 -12.86 5.03 -14.26
C ARG A 9 -12.72 3.62 -13.68
N ARG A 10 -13.51 2.67 -14.18
CA ARG A 10 -13.45 1.25 -13.77
C ARG A 10 -12.58 0.44 -14.72
N GLY A 11 -12.09 -0.73 -14.30
CA GLY A 11 -11.41 -1.68 -15.20
C GLY A 11 -9.94 -1.40 -15.48
N GLY A 12 -9.33 -0.48 -14.73
CA GLY A 12 -7.87 -0.31 -14.73
C GLY A 12 -7.16 -1.45 -13.97
N PRO A 13 -5.81 -1.46 -13.96
CA PRO A 13 -4.90 -0.48 -14.56
C PRO A 13 -4.93 -0.45 -16.10
N TYR A 14 -4.86 0.75 -16.69
CA TYR A 14 -4.80 0.94 -18.14
C TYR A 14 -3.38 1.31 -18.58
N LYS A 15 -2.98 0.86 -19.78
CA LYS A 15 -1.74 1.32 -20.41
C LYS A 15 -1.86 2.81 -20.71
N THR A 16 -0.87 3.58 -20.27
CA THR A 16 -0.74 5.03 -20.53
C THR A 16 0.66 5.30 -21.03
N GLU A 17 0.86 6.43 -21.71
CA GLU A 17 2.18 6.86 -22.20
C GLU A 17 3.19 6.88 -21.05
N ALA A 18 4.39 6.37 -21.29
CA ALA A 18 5.45 6.23 -20.28
C ALA A 18 6.22 7.54 -20.08
N ALA A 19 6.70 7.80 -18.86
CA ALA A 19 7.55 8.97 -18.57
C ALA A 19 9.04 8.63 -18.58
N THR A 20 9.36 7.34 -18.71
CA THR A 20 10.70 6.76 -18.78
C THR A 20 10.72 5.67 -19.86
N ASP A 21 11.91 5.24 -20.28
CA ASP A 21 12.03 4.09 -21.16
C ASP A 21 11.69 2.80 -20.39
N LEU A 22 10.50 2.26 -20.65
CA LEU A 22 10.00 1.05 -20.00
C LEU A 22 10.93 -0.17 -20.22
N SER A 23 11.70 -0.22 -21.32
CA SER A 23 12.60 -1.34 -21.60
C SER A 23 13.79 -1.42 -20.64
N ARG A 24 14.04 -0.36 -19.85
CA ARG A 24 15.18 -0.25 -18.91
C ARG A 24 14.80 -0.57 -17.47
N TRP A 25 13.52 -0.81 -17.18
CA TRP A 25 13.09 -1.25 -15.87
C TRP A 25 13.38 -2.74 -15.66
N ARG A 26 13.90 -3.07 -14.48
CA ARG A 26 14.18 -4.43 -14.03
C ARG A 26 13.48 -4.73 -12.72
N LEU A 27 12.84 -5.88 -12.63
CA LEU A 27 12.27 -6.44 -11.41
C LEU A 27 13.25 -7.45 -10.82
N ALA A 28 13.63 -7.25 -9.56
CA ALA A 28 14.41 -8.21 -8.80
C ALA A 28 13.51 -8.91 -7.78
N ASN A 29 13.56 -10.25 -7.77
CA ASN A 29 12.82 -11.10 -6.85
C ASN A 29 13.78 -11.90 -5.97
N VAL A 30 13.75 -11.65 -4.66
CA VAL A 30 14.59 -12.37 -3.69
C VAL A 30 13.73 -12.82 -2.52
N GLU A 31 13.48 -14.12 -2.40
CA GLU A 31 12.64 -14.71 -1.35
C GLU A 31 11.23 -14.07 -1.29
N GLY A 32 10.64 -13.80 -2.46
CA GLY A 32 9.35 -13.11 -2.58
C GLY A 32 9.42 -11.58 -2.49
N ARG A 33 10.58 -11.00 -2.15
CA ARG A 33 10.76 -9.55 -2.16
C ARG A 33 10.85 -9.02 -3.57
N GLN A 34 9.90 -8.17 -3.94
CA GLN A 34 9.82 -7.51 -5.23
C GLN A 34 10.37 -6.09 -5.15
N THR A 35 11.40 -5.78 -5.93
CA THR A 35 11.92 -4.41 -6.06
C THR A 35 12.19 -4.07 -7.51
N TRP A 36 11.62 -2.95 -7.97
CA TRP A 36 11.93 -2.40 -9.28
C TRP A 36 13.21 -1.55 -9.23
N ARG A 37 13.98 -1.58 -10.30
CA ARG A 37 15.16 -0.74 -10.53
C ARG A 37 15.12 -0.19 -11.95
N TYR A 38 15.41 1.09 -12.11
CA TYR A 38 15.68 1.68 -13.41
C TYR A 38 17.16 1.57 -13.73
N VAL A 39 17.49 1.11 -14.94
CA VAL A 39 18.87 1.14 -15.46
C VAL A 39 19.07 2.50 -16.14
N GLU A 40 19.91 3.36 -15.56
CA GLU A 40 20.14 4.73 -16.05
C GLU A 40 20.65 4.77 -17.49
N ASP A 41 20.39 5.87 -18.21
CA ASP A 41 20.59 5.96 -19.67
C ASP A 41 22.02 5.65 -20.15
N HIS A 42 23.00 6.01 -19.32
CA HIS A 42 24.43 5.80 -19.54
C HIS A 42 24.93 4.39 -19.17
N GLN A 43 24.09 3.55 -18.55
CA GLN A 43 24.44 2.20 -18.12
C GLN A 43 23.88 1.15 -19.08
N THR A 44 24.68 0.15 -19.44
CA THR A 44 24.17 -1.01 -20.17
C THR A 44 23.38 -1.91 -19.20
N PRO A 45 22.18 -2.40 -19.58
CA PRO A 45 21.47 -3.38 -18.79
C PRO A 45 22.32 -4.63 -18.54
N ASP A 46 22.31 -5.13 -17.32
CA ASP A 46 23.02 -6.34 -16.87
C ASP A 46 22.42 -7.62 -17.46
N ARG A 47 21.12 -7.58 -17.77
CA ARG A 47 20.40 -8.65 -18.47
C ARG A 47 19.30 -8.12 -19.36
N GLU A 48 18.89 -8.97 -20.29
CA GLU A 48 17.67 -8.76 -21.09
C GLU A 48 16.42 -8.70 -20.20
N GLN A 49 15.40 -8.03 -20.72
CA GLN A 49 14.11 -7.93 -20.05
C GLN A 49 13.36 -9.27 -20.20
N THR A 50 12.75 -9.73 -19.12
CA THR A 50 12.00 -10.98 -19.04
C THR A 50 10.56 -10.80 -19.48
N MET A 51 9.87 -11.91 -19.76
CA MET A 51 8.44 -11.93 -20.05
C MET A 51 7.62 -11.31 -18.90
N LEU A 52 7.97 -11.63 -17.64
CA LEU A 52 7.32 -11.07 -16.45
C LEU A 52 7.42 -9.55 -16.39
N GLU A 53 8.60 -9.00 -16.68
CA GLU A 53 8.82 -7.55 -16.68
C GLU A 53 8.06 -6.87 -17.84
N ALA A 54 8.16 -7.41 -19.05
CA ALA A 54 7.45 -6.88 -20.22
C ALA A 54 5.93 -6.90 -19.99
N HIS A 55 5.38 -8.00 -19.47
CA HIS A 55 3.97 -8.10 -19.11
C HIS A 55 3.57 -7.08 -18.03
N SER A 56 4.35 -6.98 -16.95
CA SER A 56 4.04 -6.08 -15.82
C SER A 56 4.07 -4.60 -16.21
N LEU A 57 4.95 -4.23 -17.15
CA LEU A 57 5.06 -2.85 -17.65
C LEU A 57 4.07 -2.55 -18.80
N GLY A 58 3.35 -3.56 -19.29
CA GLY A 58 2.45 -3.43 -20.43
C GLY A 58 3.17 -3.26 -21.77
N LEU A 59 4.40 -3.74 -21.90
CA LEU A 59 5.10 -3.82 -23.18
C LEU A 59 4.52 -4.93 -24.07
N ASP A 60 4.97 -4.99 -25.33
CA ASP A 60 4.60 -6.08 -26.22
C ASP A 60 5.26 -7.39 -25.77
N THR A 61 4.46 -8.44 -25.62
CA THR A 61 4.90 -9.77 -25.17
C THR A 61 4.94 -10.78 -26.32
N SER A 62 4.70 -10.36 -27.57
CA SER A 62 4.65 -11.26 -28.74
C SER A 62 5.95 -12.02 -28.99
N GLY A 63 7.10 -11.43 -28.61
CA GLY A 63 8.41 -12.07 -28.68
C GLY A 63 8.58 -13.25 -27.70
N PHE A 64 7.82 -13.28 -26.60
CA PHE A 64 7.87 -14.34 -25.60
C PHE A 64 6.76 -15.38 -25.80
N VAL A 65 5.56 -14.94 -26.18
CA VAL A 65 4.38 -15.79 -26.34
C VAL A 65 3.77 -15.57 -27.72
N ARG A 66 3.77 -16.62 -28.53
CA ARG A 66 3.10 -16.60 -29.83
C ARG A 66 1.59 -16.64 -29.66
N ALA A 67 0.89 -15.87 -30.48
CA ALA A 67 -0.56 -15.98 -30.58
C ALA A 67 -0.96 -17.42 -30.95
N SER A 68 -2.00 -17.93 -30.30
CA SER A 68 -2.57 -19.24 -30.60
C SER A 68 -4.07 -19.10 -30.90
N PRO A 69 -4.67 -19.97 -31.74
CA PRO A 69 -6.09 -19.91 -32.05
C PRO A 69 -6.98 -20.03 -30.80
N ALA A 70 -8.21 -19.53 -30.87
CA ALA A 70 -9.18 -19.79 -29.81
C ALA A 70 -9.40 -21.30 -29.63
N VAL A 71 -9.63 -21.73 -28.39
CA VAL A 71 -9.94 -23.12 -28.05
C VAL A 71 -11.39 -23.24 -27.63
N HIS A 72 -11.99 -24.39 -27.93
CA HIS A 72 -13.43 -24.62 -27.73
C HIS A 72 -13.73 -25.58 -26.57
N THR A 73 -12.71 -26.16 -25.95
CA THR A 73 -12.87 -27.03 -24.78
C THR A 73 -12.32 -26.36 -23.53
N ALA A 74 -12.94 -26.65 -22.39
CA ALA A 74 -12.48 -26.15 -21.10
C ALA A 74 -11.07 -26.65 -20.75
N VAL A 75 -10.73 -27.88 -21.18
CA VAL A 75 -9.41 -28.49 -20.93
C VAL A 75 -8.32 -27.75 -21.70
N ASP A 76 -8.53 -27.50 -22.99
CA ASP A 76 -7.55 -26.78 -23.79
C ASP A 76 -7.42 -25.32 -23.33
N ALA A 77 -8.50 -24.70 -22.88
CA ALA A 77 -8.48 -23.36 -22.29
C ALA A 77 -7.65 -23.33 -21.00
N ALA A 78 -7.83 -24.32 -20.12
CA ALA A 78 -7.04 -24.45 -18.89
C ALA A 78 -5.56 -24.68 -19.19
N LEU A 79 -5.22 -25.58 -20.12
CA LEU A 79 -3.85 -25.85 -20.53
C LEU A 79 -3.16 -24.61 -21.13
N LYS A 80 -3.88 -23.84 -21.95
CA LYS A 80 -3.38 -22.57 -22.49
C LYS A 80 -3.17 -21.51 -21.41
N GLY A 81 -4.13 -21.37 -20.50
CA GLY A 81 -4.02 -20.46 -19.36
C GLY A 81 -2.83 -20.80 -18.47
N MET A 82 -2.65 -22.08 -18.13
CA MET A 82 -1.52 -22.57 -17.35
C MET A 82 -0.19 -22.32 -18.07
N GLY A 83 -0.12 -22.61 -19.37
CA GLY A 83 1.09 -22.37 -20.17
C GLY A 83 1.47 -20.89 -20.27
N PHE A 84 0.50 -19.98 -20.33
CA PHE A 84 0.78 -18.54 -20.27
C PHE A 84 1.22 -18.12 -18.86
N TYR A 85 0.51 -18.55 -17.83
CA TYR A 85 0.74 -18.11 -16.45
C TYR A 85 2.05 -18.66 -15.85
N SER A 86 2.54 -19.81 -16.33
CA SER A 86 3.84 -20.35 -15.93
C SER A 86 5.02 -19.49 -16.38
N LEU A 87 4.86 -18.70 -17.45
CA LEU A 87 5.86 -17.76 -17.96
C LEU A 87 5.97 -16.48 -17.11
N LEU A 88 4.94 -16.21 -16.28
CA LEU A 88 4.90 -15.10 -15.32
C LEU A 88 5.48 -15.48 -13.95
N GLN A 89 5.94 -16.72 -13.76
CA GLN A 89 6.57 -17.13 -12.51
C GLN A 89 7.94 -16.44 -12.38
N ALA A 90 8.18 -15.79 -11.24
CA ALA A 90 9.45 -15.19 -10.90
C ALA A 90 10.56 -16.25 -10.77
N GLU A 91 11.81 -15.80 -10.86
CA GLU A 91 13.00 -16.65 -10.83
C GLU A 91 13.16 -17.45 -9.52
N ASP A 92 12.65 -16.91 -8.41
CA ASP A 92 12.61 -17.57 -7.10
C ASP A 92 11.34 -18.43 -6.92
N GLY A 93 10.46 -18.55 -7.93
CA GLY A 93 9.33 -19.48 -7.95
C GLY A 93 7.98 -18.93 -7.51
N HIS A 94 7.90 -17.68 -7.03
CA HIS A 94 6.61 -17.03 -6.71
C HIS A 94 5.97 -16.34 -7.93
N TRP A 95 4.78 -15.77 -7.77
CA TRP A 95 4.13 -14.93 -8.80
C TRP A 95 4.05 -13.49 -8.34
N ALA A 96 4.62 -12.58 -9.12
CA ALA A 96 4.54 -11.15 -8.89
C ALA A 96 3.27 -10.55 -9.51
N GLY A 97 2.84 -9.39 -9.01
CA GLY A 97 1.64 -8.72 -9.51
C GLY A 97 1.42 -7.32 -8.93
N ASP A 98 0.67 -6.52 -9.67
CA ASP A 98 0.18 -5.22 -9.18
C ASP A 98 -0.80 -5.43 -8.02
N TYR A 99 -0.55 -4.75 -6.91
CA TYR A 99 -1.38 -4.76 -5.70
C TYR A 99 -1.78 -3.34 -5.27
N GLY A 100 -1.91 -2.44 -6.25
CA GLY A 100 -2.39 -1.08 -6.08
C GLY A 100 -3.91 -1.00 -5.91
N GLY A 101 -4.44 0.22 -6.10
CA GLY A 101 -5.87 0.51 -6.00
C GLY A 101 -6.19 1.65 -5.04
N PRO A 102 -5.79 1.57 -3.75
CA PRO A 102 -5.97 2.68 -2.81
C PRO A 102 -5.12 3.89 -3.18
N LEU A 103 -5.69 5.09 -3.16
CA LEU A 103 -5.02 6.33 -3.59
C LEU A 103 -4.47 7.17 -2.43
N PHE A 104 -4.63 6.71 -1.18
CA PHE A 104 -4.14 7.40 0.02
C PHE A 104 -2.80 6.86 0.56
N LEU A 105 -2.17 5.92 -0.16
CA LEU A 105 -0.89 5.33 0.26
C LEU A 105 0.31 6.18 -0.15
N LEU A 106 0.40 6.50 -1.46
CA LEU A 106 1.49 7.30 -2.02
C LEU A 106 1.61 8.68 -1.37
N PRO A 107 0.51 9.41 -1.03
CA PRO A 107 0.61 10.68 -0.34
C PRO A 107 1.33 10.61 1.01
N GLY A 108 1.03 9.60 1.84
CA GLY A 108 1.70 9.43 3.14
C GLY A 108 3.20 9.16 2.99
N LEU A 109 3.57 8.34 2.01
CA LEU A 109 4.98 8.10 1.66
C LEU A 109 5.67 9.38 1.23
N LEU A 110 5.09 10.15 0.32
CA LEU A 110 5.72 11.37 -0.24
C LEU A 110 5.83 12.49 0.79
N ILE A 111 4.82 12.67 1.65
CA ILE A 111 4.89 13.59 2.78
C ILE A 111 6.01 13.17 3.74
N THR A 112 6.11 11.88 4.04
CA THR A 112 7.21 11.36 4.89
C THR A 112 8.57 11.57 4.24
N CYS A 113 8.72 11.29 2.95
CA CYS A 113 9.96 11.53 2.21
C CYS A 113 10.35 13.01 2.23
N HIS A 114 9.38 13.92 2.06
CA HIS A 114 9.61 15.35 2.14
C HIS A 114 10.05 15.79 3.55
N VAL A 115 9.33 15.39 4.61
CA VAL A 115 9.68 15.75 5.99
C VAL A 115 11.02 15.19 6.42
N ALA A 116 11.32 13.94 6.06
CA ALA A 116 12.55 13.25 6.41
C ALA A 116 13.70 13.49 5.41
N GLN A 117 13.50 14.30 4.36
CA GLN A 117 14.47 14.59 3.31
C GLN A 117 15.04 13.33 2.65
N ILE A 118 14.18 12.34 2.41
CA ILE A 118 14.54 11.09 1.74
C ILE A 118 14.52 11.33 0.23
N PRO A 119 15.66 11.21 -0.46
CA PRO A 119 15.71 11.41 -1.90
C PRO A 119 15.00 10.27 -2.63
N LEU A 120 14.26 10.63 -3.68
CA LEU A 120 13.70 9.67 -4.64
C LEU A 120 14.51 9.73 -5.92
N ALA A 121 14.85 8.57 -6.48
CA ALA A 121 15.54 8.54 -7.76
C ALA A 121 14.65 9.15 -8.85
N GLU A 122 15.28 9.77 -9.85
CA GLU A 122 14.60 10.52 -10.91
C GLU A 122 13.53 9.70 -11.63
N ALA A 123 13.86 8.45 -12.01
CA ALA A 123 12.94 7.55 -12.70
C ALA A 123 11.70 7.23 -11.86
N TRP A 124 11.87 6.99 -10.56
CA TRP A 124 10.75 6.78 -9.63
C TRP A 124 9.88 8.03 -9.52
N ARG A 125 10.49 9.22 -9.42
CA ARG A 125 9.75 10.50 -9.38
C ARG A 125 8.89 10.68 -10.63
N LYS A 126 9.47 10.47 -11.82
CA LYS A 126 8.78 10.57 -13.12
C LYS A 126 7.60 9.60 -13.21
N GLU A 127 7.81 8.33 -12.85
CA GLU A 127 6.76 7.32 -12.91
C GLU A 127 5.67 7.49 -11.83
N MET A 128 6.00 8.05 -10.66
CA MET A 128 4.99 8.43 -9.65
C MET A 128 4.11 9.59 -10.12
N VAL A 129 4.71 10.62 -10.74
CA VAL A 129 3.95 11.72 -11.37
C VAL A 129 3.04 11.17 -12.45
N ARG A 130 3.58 10.33 -13.33
CA ARG A 130 2.83 9.67 -14.39
C ARG A 130 1.66 8.87 -13.85
N TYR A 131 1.88 8.01 -12.85
CA TYR A 131 0.82 7.21 -12.24
C TYR A 131 -0.33 8.09 -11.74
N LEU A 132 -0.03 9.15 -10.98
CA LEU A 132 -1.05 10.06 -10.45
C LEU A 132 -1.85 10.74 -11.58
N ARG A 133 -1.19 11.18 -12.66
CA ARG A 133 -1.88 11.72 -13.85
C ARG A 133 -2.74 10.66 -14.54
N SER A 134 -2.21 9.44 -14.72
CA SER A 134 -2.90 8.32 -15.36
C SER A 134 -4.18 7.88 -14.63
N VAL A 135 -4.26 8.13 -13.33
CA VAL A 135 -5.45 7.83 -12.51
C VAL A 135 -6.27 9.07 -12.13
N GLN A 136 -5.90 10.26 -12.60
CA GLN A 136 -6.73 11.47 -12.45
C GLN A 136 -8.04 11.30 -13.23
N LEU A 137 -9.16 11.62 -12.59
CA LEU A 137 -10.48 11.53 -13.19
C LEU A 137 -10.71 12.65 -14.22
N PRO A 138 -11.68 12.48 -15.14
CA PRO A 138 -12.01 13.52 -16.13
C PRO A 138 -12.38 14.88 -15.51
N ASP A 139 -12.93 14.88 -14.30
CA ASP A 139 -13.28 16.10 -13.56
C ASP A 139 -12.10 16.75 -12.82
N GLY A 140 -10.89 16.20 -12.94
CA GLY A 140 -9.65 16.72 -12.36
C GLY A 140 -9.32 16.18 -10.97
N GLY A 141 -10.21 15.42 -10.33
CA GLY A 141 -10.00 14.93 -8.98
C GLY A 141 -9.50 13.49 -8.89
N TRP A 142 -9.36 13.03 -7.64
CA TRP A 142 -9.09 11.65 -7.25
C TRP A 142 -10.03 11.26 -6.10
N GLY A 143 -10.34 9.98 -5.98
CA GLY A 143 -11.14 9.45 -4.88
C GLY A 143 -10.35 8.63 -3.88
N LEU A 144 -11.04 7.80 -3.09
CA LEU A 144 -10.41 6.91 -2.12
C LEU A 144 -9.55 5.81 -2.79
N HIS A 145 -10.00 5.34 -3.95
CA HIS A 145 -9.37 4.31 -4.76
C HIS A 145 -9.59 4.55 -6.25
N VAL A 146 -8.87 3.82 -7.12
CA VAL A 146 -8.88 4.02 -8.59
C VAL A 146 -10.27 3.97 -9.24
N GLU A 147 -11.20 3.18 -8.71
CA GLU A 147 -12.59 3.11 -9.23
C GLU A 147 -13.57 4.11 -8.58
N ASP A 148 -13.08 5.02 -7.72
CA ASP A 148 -13.92 5.95 -6.99
C ASP A 148 -14.27 7.23 -7.77
N LYS A 149 -15.25 8.00 -7.29
CA LYS A 149 -15.48 9.38 -7.75
C LYS A 149 -14.45 10.32 -7.10
N SER A 150 -14.31 11.54 -7.61
CA SER A 150 -13.46 12.55 -6.96
C SER A 150 -14.00 12.91 -5.58
N THR A 151 -13.11 12.99 -4.60
CA THR A 151 -13.42 13.38 -3.23
C THR A 151 -12.42 14.42 -2.71
N VAL A 152 -12.69 15.05 -1.55
CA VAL A 152 -11.74 15.99 -0.94
C VAL A 152 -10.50 15.23 -0.47
N PHE A 153 -10.67 14.03 0.08
CA PHE A 153 -9.56 13.21 0.57
C PHE A 153 -8.57 12.84 -0.54
N GLY A 154 -9.06 12.20 -1.60
CA GLY A 154 -8.22 11.78 -2.71
C GLY A 154 -7.60 12.99 -3.41
N THR A 155 -8.40 14.01 -3.74
CA THR A 155 -7.94 15.15 -4.52
C THR A 155 -6.90 15.99 -3.79
N ALA A 156 -7.13 16.35 -2.51
CA ALA A 156 -6.18 17.17 -1.77
C ALA A 156 -4.83 16.44 -1.57
N LEU A 157 -4.85 15.15 -1.26
CA LEU A 157 -3.63 14.37 -1.04
C LEU A 157 -2.88 14.07 -2.34
N SER A 158 -3.56 13.73 -3.44
CA SER A 158 -2.93 13.54 -4.75
C SER A 158 -2.39 14.85 -5.34
N TYR A 159 -3.11 15.97 -5.17
CA TYR A 159 -2.59 17.29 -5.53
C TYR A 159 -1.31 17.62 -4.76
N THR A 160 -1.34 17.47 -3.43
CA THR A 160 -0.17 17.68 -2.57
C THR A 160 1.00 16.80 -2.98
N SER A 161 0.73 15.52 -3.32
CA SER A 161 1.74 14.58 -3.80
C SER A 161 2.42 15.06 -5.09
N LEU A 162 1.66 15.54 -6.07
CA LEU A 162 2.21 16.09 -7.32
C LEU A 162 3.04 17.35 -7.07
N ARG A 163 2.64 18.22 -6.12
CA ARG A 163 3.42 19.40 -5.72
C ARG A 163 4.75 19.00 -5.08
N ILE A 164 4.76 18.01 -4.18
CA ILE A 164 6.00 17.46 -3.58
C ILE A 164 6.92 16.87 -4.64
N LEU A 165 6.37 16.21 -5.67
CA LEU A 165 7.12 15.66 -6.80
C LEU A 165 7.64 16.73 -7.78
N GLY A 166 7.34 18.01 -7.57
CA GLY A 166 7.85 19.15 -8.33
C GLY A 166 6.94 19.67 -9.44
N VAL A 167 5.71 19.16 -9.57
CA VAL A 167 4.74 19.68 -10.54
C VAL A 167 4.26 21.05 -10.10
N GLN A 168 4.26 22.03 -11.01
CA GLN A 168 3.91 23.43 -10.72
C GLN A 168 2.41 23.64 -10.53
N PRO A 169 1.98 24.64 -9.74
CA PRO A 169 0.57 24.86 -9.44
C PRO A 169 -0.24 25.35 -10.65
N ASP A 170 0.44 25.90 -11.67
CA ASP A 170 -0.17 26.39 -12.91
C ASP A 170 -0.24 25.32 -14.01
N ASP A 171 0.25 24.11 -13.74
CA ASP A 171 0.08 22.97 -14.64
C ASP A 171 -1.42 22.70 -14.89
N PRO A 172 -1.86 22.44 -16.14
CA PRO A 172 -3.28 22.29 -16.47
C PRO A 172 -4.03 21.25 -15.62
N ASP A 173 -3.38 20.13 -15.29
CA ASP A 173 -3.99 19.09 -14.46
C ASP A 173 -4.10 19.53 -13.00
N MET A 174 -3.14 20.32 -12.53
CA MET A 174 -3.13 20.90 -11.18
C MET A 174 -4.20 21.97 -11.04
N VAL A 175 -4.39 22.83 -12.05
CA VAL A 175 -5.49 23.81 -12.07
C VAL A 175 -6.85 23.11 -12.02
N ARG A 176 -7.05 22.06 -12.83
CA ARG A 176 -8.28 21.25 -12.79
C ARG A 176 -8.51 20.61 -11.42
N ALA A 177 -7.46 20.04 -10.83
CA ALA A 177 -7.52 19.44 -9.50
C ALA A 177 -7.85 20.46 -8.39
N ARG A 178 -7.22 21.63 -8.41
CA ARG A 178 -7.47 22.70 -7.44
C ARG A 178 -8.90 23.22 -7.56
N ASN A 179 -9.38 23.46 -8.78
CA ASN A 179 -10.77 23.86 -9.02
C ASN A 179 -11.76 22.79 -8.54
N ASN A 180 -11.48 21.52 -8.80
CA ASN A 180 -12.28 20.39 -8.31
C ASN A 180 -12.32 20.36 -6.78
N LEU A 181 -11.16 20.54 -6.11
CA LEU A 181 -11.05 20.57 -4.66
C LEU A 181 -11.82 21.76 -4.05
N HIS A 182 -11.64 22.96 -4.62
CA HIS A 182 -12.31 24.18 -4.15
C HIS A 182 -13.83 24.12 -4.34
N SER A 183 -14.31 23.52 -5.43
CA SER A 183 -15.75 23.28 -5.65
C SER A 183 -16.39 22.40 -4.57
N LYS A 184 -15.58 21.63 -3.81
CA LYS A 184 -15.99 20.77 -2.70
C LYS A 184 -15.74 21.39 -1.31
N GLY A 185 -15.35 22.67 -1.25
CA GLY A 185 -15.09 23.40 0.00
C GLY A 185 -13.63 23.40 0.45
N GLY A 186 -12.70 22.91 -0.37
CA GLY A 186 -11.27 22.92 -0.06
C GLY A 186 -10.85 21.86 0.98
N ALA A 187 -9.57 21.91 1.39
CA ALA A 187 -9.00 20.92 2.30
C ALA A 187 -9.44 21.07 3.77
N ALA A 188 -10.16 22.13 4.15
CA ALA A 188 -10.68 22.29 5.51
C ALA A 188 -11.65 21.16 5.91
N GLY A 189 -12.43 20.65 4.96
CA GLY A 189 -13.35 19.54 5.13
C GLY A 189 -12.75 18.15 4.83
N ILE A 190 -11.42 18.01 4.78
CA ILE A 190 -10.79 16.71 4.50
C ILE A 190 -11.06 15.71 5.64
N PRO A 191 -11.24 14.39 5.38
CA PRO A 191 -11.36 13.38 6.44
C PRO A 191 -10.17 13.36 7.41
N SER A 192 -10.37 12.78 8.61
CA SER A 192 -9.40 12.82 9.71
C SER A 192 -7.99 12.31 9.36
N TRP A 193 -7.88 11.24 8.56
CA TRP A 193 -6.57 10.78 8.07
C TRP A 193 -5.89 11.78 7.14
N GLY A 194 -6.67 12.53 6.36
CA GLY A 194 -6.15 13.61 5.53
C GLY A 194 -5.68 14.80 6.38
N LYS A 195 -6.46 15.17 7.42
CA LYS A 195 -6.05 16.18 8.40
C LYS A 195 -4.71 15.81 9.03
N PHE A 196 -4.54 14.53 9.41
CA PHE A 196 -3.30 14.02 9.99
C PHE A 196 -2.10 14.23 9.07
N TRP A 197 -2.20 13.80 7.81
CA TRP A 197 -1.11 13.94 6.84
C TRP A 197 -0.80 15.40 6.51
N LEU A 198 -1.82 16.24 6.33
CA LEU A 198 -1.62 17.67 6.08
C LEU A 198 -1.06 18.40 7.30
N ALA A 199 -1.35 17.94 8.52
CA ALA A 199 -0.76 18.48 9.75
C ALA A 199 0.72 18.10 9.90
N ILE A 200 1.10 16.86 9.55
CA ILE A 200 2.52 16.48 9.43
C ILE A 200 3.24 17.36 8.42
N LEU A 201 2.62 17.65 7.27
CA LEU A 201 3.20 18.55 6.26
C LEU A 201 3.19 20.03 6.67
N ASN A 202 2.63 20.37 7.84
CA ASN A 202 2.50 21.73 8.34
C ASN A 202 1.66 22.65 7.42
N VAL A 203 0.69 22.08 6.70
CA VAL A 203 -0.27 22.83 5.88
C VAL A 203 -1.70 22.73 6.40
N TYR A 204 -1.92 22.11 7.56
CA TYR A 204 -3.18 22.04 8.29
C TYR A 204 -2.86 22.07 9.80
N SER A 205 -3.64 22.74 10.64
CA SER A 205 -3.33 22.81 12.07
C SER A 205 -3.66 21.51 12.81
N TRP A 206 -2.77 21.06 13.70
CA TRP A 206 -3.05 19.97 14.64
C TRP A 206 -4.29 20.23 15.50
N GLU A 207 -4.63 21.50 15.76
CA GLU A 207 -5.83 21.87 16.52
C GLU A 207 -7.14 21.69 15.72
N GLY A 208 -7.03 21.51 14.40
CA GLY A 208 -8.16 21.30 13.50
C GLY A 208 -8.63 19.86 13.36
N MET A 209 -8.11 18.93 14.14
CA MET A 209 -8.57 17.54 14.21
C MET A 209 -8.96 17.15 15.64
N ASN A 210 -9.79 16.11 15.77
CA ASN A 210 -10.04 15.52 17.07
C ASN A 210 -8.76 14.84 17.61
N THR A 211 -8.59 14.84 18.93
CA THR A 211 -7.43 14.20 19.57
C THR A 211 -7.31 12.72 19.23
N LEU A 212 -6.07 12.25 19.08
CA LEU A 212 -5.74 10.83 18.91
C LEU A 212 -5.44 10.12 20.25
N LEU A 213 -5.71 10.79 21.37
CA LEU A 213 -5.61 10.32 22.76
C LEU A 213 -4.45 9.33 23.02
N PRO A 214 -3.18 9.79 23.01
CA PRO A 214 -2.00 8.95 23.27
C PRO A 214 -2.10 8.12 24.57
N GLU A 215 -2.68 8.68 25.63
CA GLU A 215 -2.83 8.02 26.94
C GLU A 215 -3.71 6.78 26.93
N MET A 216 -4.48 6.54 25.86
CA MET A 216 -5.27 5.32 25.72
C MET A 216 -4.40 4.06 25.78
N TRP A 217 -3.11 4.16 25.42
CA TRP A 217 -2.13 3.07 25.51
C TRP A 217 -1.62 2.78 26.93
N LEU A 218 -1.90 3.67 27.89
CA LEU A 218 -1.56 3.48 29.30
C LEU A 218 -2.72 2.90 30.12
N PHE A 219 -3.89 2.72 29.53
CA PHE A 219 -5.04 2.17 30.23
C PHE A 219 -4.78 0.72 30.64
N PRO A 220 -5.40 0.24 31.74
CA PRO A 220 -5.38 -1.18 32.05
C PRO A 220 -5.94 -2.01 30.89
N THR A 221 -5.32 -3.15 30.61
CA THR A 221 -5.67 -4.00 29.45
C THR A 221 -7.09 -4.54 29.46
N TRP A 222 -7.76 -4.56 30.61
CA TRP A 222 -9.17 -4.97 30.77
C TRP A 222 -10.16 -3.87 30.38
N MET A 223 -9.70 -2.62 30.20
CA MET A 223 -10.59 -1.49 29.93
C MET A 223 -11.22 -1.61 28.52
N PRO A 224 -12.52 -1.30 28.37
CA PRO A 224 -13.16 -1.27 27.05
C PRO A 224 -12.42 -0.33 26.10
N ALA A 225 -12.28 -0.75 24.84
CA ALA A 225 -11.53 -0.04 23.79
C ALA A 225 -10.02 0.09 24.02
N HIS A 226 -9.42 -0.64 24.99
CA HIS A 226 -7.97 -0.71 25.12
C HIS A 226 -7.32 -1.14 23.78
N PRO A 227 -6.23 -0.51 23.32
CA PRO A 227 -5.67 -0.73 21.97
C PRO A 227 -5.35 -2.19 21.62
N SER A 228 -4.99 -3.01 22.61
CA SER A 228 -4.73 -4.45 22.41
C SER A 228 -5.94 -5.23 21.88
N THR A 229 -7.17 -4.74 22.14
CA THR A 229 -8.42 -5.39 21.71
C THR A 229 -8.93 -4.90 20.35
N LEU A 230 -8.35 -3.80 19.83
CA LEU A 230 -8.73 -3.22 18.55
C LEU A 230 -8.14 -4.01 17.38
N TRP A 231 -8.74 -3.86 16.20
CA TRP A 231 -8.22 -4.48 14.97
C TRP A 231 -6.75 -4.15 14.76
N CYS A 232 -5.92 -5.13 14.41
CA CYS A 232 -4.49 -4.93 14.25
C CYS A 232 -4.14 -3.85 13.23
N HIS A 233 -4.81 -3.78 12.08
CA HIS A 233 -4.58 -2.67 11.13
C HIS A 233 -4.99 -1.32 11.73
N CYS A 234 -6.09 -1.26 12.47
CA CYS A 234 -6.52 -0.03 13.14
C CYS A 234 -5.47 0.41 14.17
N ARG A 235 -5.15 -0.42 15.17
CA ARG A 235 -4.19 -0.03 16.22
C ARG A 235 -2.79 0.23 15.66
N GLN A 236 -2.34 -0.51 14.64
CA GLN A 236 -1.01 -0.29 14.05
C GLN A 236 -0.91 0.98 13.20
N VAL A 237 -2.03 1.50 12.68
CA VAL A 237 -2.07 2.82 12.05
C VAL A 237 -2.18 3.92 13.12
N TYR A 238 -3.09 3.76 14.08
CA TYR A 238 -3.29 4.78 15.12
C TYR A 238 -2.12 4.89 16.11
N LEU A 239 -1.33 3.83 16.32
CA LEU A 239 -0.13 3.84 17.18
C LEU A 239 0.87 4.97 16.80
N PRO A 240 1.47 4.98 15.59
CA PRO A 240 2.37 6.06 15.18
C PRO A 240 1.63 7.37 14.95
N MET A 241 0.35 7.36 14.54
CA MET A 241 -0.41 8.60 14.42
C MET A 241 -0.54 9.31 15.78
N SER A 242 -0.87 8.58 16.85
CA SER A 242 -0.92 9.10 18.21
C SER A 242 0.45 9.59 18.67
N TYR A 243 1.56 8.94 18.29
CA TYR A 243 2.92 9.42 18.58
C TYR A 243 3.19 10.77 17.90
N CYS A 244 2.98 10.87 16.58
CA CYS A 244 3.18 12.10 15.83
C CYS A 244 2.30 13.24 16.34
N TYR A 245 1.05 12.93 16.67
CA TYR A 245 0.11 13.87 17.28
C TYR A 245 0.61 14.33 18.67
N ALA A 246 1.06 13.41 19.53
CA ALA A 246 1.53 13.71 20.87
C ALA A 246 2.70 14.71 20.88
N VAL A 247 3.62 14.58 19.92
CA VAL A 247 4.79 15.46 19.79
C VAL A 247 4.57 16.62 18.83
N ARG A 248 3.37 16.75 18.25
CA ARG A 248 3.00 17.75 17.23
C ARG A 248 4.03 17.81 16.08
N LEU A 249 4.37 16.64 15.54
CA LEU A 249 5.35 16.52 14.45
C LEU A 249 4.90 17.34 13.24
N ALA A 250 5.73 18.25 12.75
CA ALA A 250 5.42 19.13 11.65
C ALA A 250 6.65 19.38 10.77
N ALA A 251 6.42 19.49 9.46
CA ALA A 251 7.43 19.92 8.49
C ALA A 251 7.93 21.33 8.79
N LYS A 252 9.16 21.64 8.37
CA LYS A 252 9.65 23.01 8.37
C LYS A 252 8.88 23.83 7.34
N GLU A 253 8.69 25.12 7.61
CA GLU A 253 8.02 26.04 6.70
C GLU A 253 8.94 26.44 5.55
N ASP A 254 8.97 25.60 4.52
CA ASP A 254 9.67 25.90 3.26
C ASP A 254 8.72 26.54 2.22
N PRO A 255 9.24 27.01 1.08
CA PRO A 255 8.41 27.66 0.06
C PRO A 255 7.26 26.78 -0.46
N LEU A 256 7.42 25.45 -0.50
CA LEU A 256 6.38 24.54 -0.94
C LEU A 256 5.24 24.49 0.09
N VAL A 257 5.57 24.36 1.38
CA VAL A 257 4.59 24.38 2.48
C VAL A 257 3.79 25.69 2.46
N LEU A 258 4.47 26.83 2.34
CA LEU A 258 3.82 28.14 2.28
C LEU A 258 2.91 28.28 1.06
N SER A 259 3.34 27.79 -0.11
CA SER A 259 2.53 27.78 -1.34
C SER A 259 1.28 26.91 -1.17
N LEU A 260 1.42 25.70 -0.61
CA LEU A 260 0.31 24.77 -0.39
C LEU A 260 -0.77 25.35 0.55
N ARG A 261 -0.38 26.12 1.56
CA ARG A 261 -1.33 26.85 2.44
C ARG A 261 -2.23 27.81 1.66
N GLN A 262 -1.76 28.37 0.56
CA GLN A 262 -2.53 29.26 -0.31
C GLN A 262 -3.31 28.50 -1.41
N GLU A 263 -2.87 27.30 -1.76
CA GLU A 263 -3.46 26.52 -2.86
C GLU A 263 -4.64 25.61 -2.40
N LEU A 264 -4.58 25.05 -1.19
CA LEU A 264 -5.48 23.97 -0.75
C LEU A 264 -6.82 24.43 -0.19
N TYR A 265 -6.96 25.71 0.16
CA TYR A 265 -8.09 26.26 0.90
C TYR A 265 -8.86 27.29 0.07
N VAL A 266 -10.17 27.36 0.29
CA VAL A 266 -11.05 28.34 -0.38
C VAL A 266 -10.98 29.71 0.33
N GLN A 267 -10.81 29.69 1.64
CA GLN A 267 -10.63 30.88 2.47
C GLN A 267 -9.14 31.12 2.75
N ASP A 268 -8.80 32.34 3.16
CA ASP A 268 -7.45 32.67 3.59
C ASP A 268 -7.01 31.78 4.76
N TYR A 269 -5.81 31.20 4.66
CA TYR A 269 -5.29 30.20 5.59
C TYR A 269 -5.23 30.70 7.04
N GLU A 270 -4.78 31.94 7.22
CA GLU A 270 -4.62 32.56 8.55
C GLU A 270 -5.97 32.85 9.22
N SER A 271 -7.05 32.94 8.43
CA SER A 271 -8.41 33.19 8.93
C SER A 271 -9.15 31.90 9.35
N ILE A 272 -8.58 30.72 9.10
CA ILE A 272 -9.25 29.44 9.37
C ILE A 272 -9.40 29.22 10.87
N CYS A 273 -10.66 29.14 11.33
CA CYS A 273 -10.96 28.70 12.68
C CYS A 273 -10.76 27.17 12.79
N TRP A 274 -9.54 26.75 13.12
CA TRP A 274 -9.15 25.35 13.17
C TRP A 274 -10.01 24.49 14.11
N PRO A 275 -10.32 24.90 15.36
CA PRO A 275 -11.17 24.08 16.24
C PRO A 275 -12.55 23.77 15.66
N ALA A 276 -13.12 24.66 14.85
CA ALA A 276 -14.40 24.43 14.17
C ALA A 276 -14.29 23.34 13.07
N GLN A 277 -13.08 23.12 12.54
CA GLN A 277 -12.84 22.12 11.50
C GLN A 277 -12.75 20.70 12.05
N ARG A 278 -12.65 20.47 13.37
CA ARG A 278 -12.44 19.11 13.96
C ARG A 278 -13.43 18.07 13.45
N ASN A 279 -14.71 18.43 13.41
CA ASN A 279 -15.81 17.58 12.91
C ASN A 279 -16.27 17.94 11.49
N ASN A 280 -15.62 18.91 10.83
CA ASN A 280 -15.87 19.22 9.43
C ASN A 280 -15.27 18.12 8.56
N VAL A 281 -16.13 17.39 7.85
CA VAL A 281 -15.75 16.40 6.84
C VAL A 281 -16.73 16.53 5.69
N ALA A 282 -16.22 16.67 4.46
CA ALA A 282 -17.02 16.86 3.27
C ALA A 282 -18.01 15.70 3.07
N ALA A 283 -19.24 16.03 2.68
CA ALA A 283 -20.30 15.04 2.53
C ALA A 283 -19.96 13.94 1.51
N CYS A 284 -19.17 14.26 0.47
CA CYS A 284 -18.71 13.29 -0.53
C CYS A 284 -17.75 12.22 0.02
N ASP A 285 -17.09 12.49 1.15
CA ASP A 285 -16.14 11.57 1.79
C ASP A 285 -16.77 10.80 2.98
N MET A 286 -17.99 11.13 3.38
CA MET A 286 -18.61 10.61 4.59
C MET A 286 -19.25 9.24 4.38
N TYR A 287 -18.46 8.17 4.52
CA TYR A 287 -19.00 6.80 4.52
C TYR A 287 -19.61 6.40 5.88
N THR A 288 -18.89 6.67 6.98
CA THR A 288 -19.33 6.36 8.35
C THR A 288 -19.37 7.61 9.19
N PRO A 289 -20.55 8.25 9.35
CA PRO A 289 -20.72 9.35 10.28
C PRO A 289 -20.37 8.94 11.71
N HIS A 290 -19.80 9.87 12.49
CA HIS A 290 -19.56 9.61 13.91
C HIS A 290 -20.87 9.26 14.63
N SER A 291 -20.83 8.19 15.43
CA SER A 291 -21.96 7.83 16.29
C SER A 291 -22.16 8.88 17.38
N ARG A 292 -23.36 8.91 17.98
CA ARG A 292 -23.64 9.78 19.14
C ARG A 292 -22.67 9.53 20.29
N LEU A 293 -22.32 8.26 20.53
CA LEU A 293 -21.35 7.87 21.54
C LEU A 293 -19.95 8.45 21.24
N LEU A 294 -19.49 8.36 19.99
CA LEU A 294 -18.18 8.88 19.61
C LEU A 294 -18.13 10.40 19.69
N ASN A 295 -19.19 11.10 19.27
CA ASN A 295 -19.28 12.55 19.41
C ASN A 295 -19.22 12.99 20.87
N PHE A 296 -19.94 12.28 21.75
CA PHE A 296 -19.88 12.54 23.19
C PHE A 296 -18.47 12.27 23.73
N ALA A 297 -17.87 11.12 23.39
CA ALA A 297 -16.52 10.78 23.79
C ALA A 297 -15.49 11.84 23.37
N TYR A 298 -15.54 12.30 22.12
CA TYR A 298 -14.63 13.35 21.63
C TYR A 298 -14.82 14.68 22.33
N MET A 299 -16.02 15.01 22.81
CA MET A 299 -16.23 16.22 23.61
C MET A 299 -15.35 16.20 24.87
N PHE A 300 -15.35 15.09 25.63
CA PHE A 300 -14.50 14.95 26.82
C PHE A 300 -13.03 14.82 26.48
N MET A 301 -12.70 14.01 25.46
CA MET A 301 -11.30 13.79 25.07
C MET A 301 -10.63 15.07 24.57
N ASN A 302 -11.34 15.92 23.83
CA ASN A 302 -10.79 17.20 23.37
C ASN A 302 -10.66 18.23 24.51
N VAL A 303 -11.53 18.20 25.52
CA VAL A 303 -11.38 19.02 26.74
C VAL A 303 -10.17 18.55 27.55
N TYR A 304 -10.00 17.22 27.68
CA TYR A 304 -8.81 16.64 28.29
C TYR A 304 -7.54 17.01 27.53
N GLU A 305 -7.55 16.96 26.19
CA GLU A 305 -6.41 17.32 25.37
C GLU A 305 -5.94 18.76 25.62
N ALA A 306 -6.88 19.70 25.79
CA ALA A 306 -6.56 21.10 26.11
C ALA A 306 -5.92 21.27 27.50
N HIS A 307 -6.09 20.31 28.41
CA HIS A 307 -5.61 20.35 29.80
C HIS A 307 -4.83 19.09 30.18
N HIS A 308 -4.18 18.43 29.20
CA HIS A 308 -3.60 17.12 29.42
C HIS A 308 -2.42 17.20 30.39
N SER A 309 -2.18 16.09 31.11
CA SER A 309 -1.03 15.99 32.00
C SER A 309 0.24 15.74 31.18
N THR A 310 1.19 16.66 31.20
CA THR A 310 2.48 16.52 30.51
C THR A 310 3.26 15.27 30.99
N GLY A 311 3.16 14.92 32.28
CA GLY A 311 3.76 13.71 32.83
C GLY A 311 3.14 12.41 32.28
N LEU A 312 1.81 12.36 32.13
CA LEU A 312 1.13 11.21 31.50
C LEU A 312 1.43 11.13 30.00
N ARG A 313 1.42 12.27 29.30
CA ARG A 313 1.77 12.37 27.88
C ARG A 313 3.19 11.85 27.63
N GLY A 314 4.15 12.22 28.48
CA GLY A 314 5.53 11.72 28.40
C GLY A 314 5.64 10.19 28.56
N LYS A 315 4.88 9.60 29.49
CA LYS A 315 4.80 8.14 29.64
C LYS A 315 4.17 7.47 28.41
N ALA A 316 3.09 8.05 27.89
CA ALA A 316 2.39 7.53 26.72
C ALA A 316 3.30 7.57 25.48
N VAL A 317 4.02 8.67 25.26
CA VAL A 317 4.98 8.79 24.15
C VAL A 317 6.07 7.72 24.21
N LYS A 318 6.59 7.42 25.42
CA LYS A 318 7.57 6.34 25.61
C LYS A 318 6.98 4.97 25.28
N GLU A 319 5.81 4.63 25.82
CA GLU A 319 5.09 3.38 25.52
C GLU A 319 4.85 3.23 24.01
N LEU A 320 4.31 4.28 23.38
CA LEU A 320 4.06 4.31 21.93
C LEU A 320 5.34 4.03 21.14
N TYR A 321 6.45 4.68 21.49
CA TYR A 321 7.74 4.49 20.83
C TYR A 321 8.28 3.07 20.99
N GLU A 322 8.15 2.46 22.16
CA GLU A 322 8.59 1.09 22.42
C GLU A 322 7.80 0.07 21.57
N HIS A 323 6.47 0.22 21.47
CA HIS A 323 5.64 -0.59 20.57
C HIS A 323 6.01 -0.36 19.10
N ILE A 324 6.34 0.87 18.73
CA ILE A 324 6.78 1.18 17.36
C ILE A 324 8.09 0.44 17.04
N GLN A 325 9.08 0.51 17.94
CA GLN A 325 10.34 -0.20 17.77
C GLN A 325 10.14 -1.73 17.78
N ALA A 326 9.17 -2.24 18.54
CA ALA A 326 8.87 -3.67 18.56
C ALA A 326 8.39 -4.15 17.19
N ASP A 327 7.42 -3.46 16.57
CA ASP A 327 6.95 -3.83 15.22
C ASP A 327 8.08 -3.72 14.17
N ASP A 328 8.94 -2.71 14.27
CA ASP A 328 10.11 -2.58 13.37
C ASP A 328 11.07 -3.77 13.50
N ARG A 329 11.35 -4.22 14.73
CA ARG A 329 12.18 -5.41 14.99
C ARG A 329 11.53 -6.68 14.46
N PHE A 330 10.22 -6.87 14.68
CA PHE A 330 9.51 -8.07 14.27
C PHE A 330 9.35 -8.19 12.75
N THR A 331 9.28 -7.06 12.06
CA THR A 331 8.95 -7.04 10.63
C THR A 331 10.11 -6.57 9.75
N LYS A 332 11.32 -6.38 10.30
CA LYS A 332 12.47 -5.79 9.57
C LYS A 332 12.07 -4.46 8.91
N SER A 333 11.32 -3.62 9.63
CA SER A 333 10.79 -2.32 9.17
C SER A 333 9.78 -2.38 8.00
N ILE A 334 9.15 -3.54 7.75
CA ILE A 334 8.10 -3.70 6.73
C ILE A 334 6.72 -3.31 7.28
N SER A 335 6.46 -3.64 8.54
CA SER A 335 5.15 -3.61 9.19
C SER A 335 4.08 -4.52 8.54
N ILE A 336 2.83 -4.38 8.99
CA ILE A 336 1.64 -5.09 8.49
C ILE A 336 1.06 -4.45 7.22
N GLY A 337 1.50 -3.24 6.85
CA GLY A 337 1.01 -2.55 5.66
C GLY A 337 1.66 -1.18 5.41
N PRO A 338 1.43 -0.61 4.22
CA PRO A 338 2.18 0.54 3.71
C PRO A 338 1.96 1.86 4.48
N VAL A 339 0.86 2.00 5.22
CA VAL A 339 0.54 3.24 5.96
C VAL A 339 1.55 3.52 7.09
N ARG A 340 2.34 2.52 7.52
CA ARG A 340 3.31 2.62 8.62
C ARG A 340 4.79 2.61 8.17
N GLN A 341 5.06 2.39 6.88
CA GLN A 341 6.44 2.13 6.43
C GLN A 341 7.28 3.42 6.50
N ARG A 342 8.29 3.43 7.40
CA ARG A 342 9.32 4.48 7.46
C ARG A 342 10.27 4.28 6.28
N GLY A 343 10.60 5.37 5.58
CA GLY A 343 11.41 5.35 4.37
C GLY A 343 12.89 5.06 4.60
N SER A 344 13.23 3.82 4.89
CA SER A 344 14.53 3.22 4.58
C SER A 344 14.38 2.33 3.35
N THR A 345 14.52 2.93 2.16
CA THR A 345 14.85 2.24 0.88
C THR A 345 13.99 1.03 0.46
N CYS A 346 12.76 0.86 0.95
CA CYS A 346 11.99 -0.35 0.69
C CYS A 346 10.55 -0.03 0.28
N PRO A 347 10.11 -0.36 -0.94
CA PRO A 347 8.68 -0.40 -1.29
C PRO A 347 7.96 -1.58 -0.59
N PRO A 348 6.61 -1.58 -0.56
CA PRO A 348 5.82 -2.60 0.11
C PRO A 348 6.02 -3.99 -0.49
N LEU A 349 6.05 -5.01 0.37
CA LEU A 349 6.03 -6.42 -0.03
C LEU A 349 4.59 -6.86 -0.30
N PRO A 350 4.23 -7.29 -1.52
CA PRO A 350 3.03 -8.08 -1.72
C PRO A 350 3.20 -9.46 -1.07
N HIS A 351 2.08 -10.00 -0.56
CA HIS A 351 2.02 -11.26 0.16
C HIS A 351 2.38 -12.43 -0.78
N GLY A 352 3.65 -12.83 -0.79
CA GLY A 352 4.19 -13.88 -1.68
C GLY A 352 3.57 -15.27 -1.50
N CYS A 353 2.94 -15.57 -0.37
CA CYS A 353 2.46 -16.92 -0.08
C CYS A 353 1.03 -17.25 -0.53
N ILE A 354 0.11 -16.29 -0.64
CA ILE A 354 -1.27 -16.62 -1.05
C ILE A 354 -1.33 -17.02 -2.55
N HIS A 355 -0.39 -16.55 -3.36
CA HIS A 355 -0.32 -16.92 -4.79
C HIS A 355 0.51 -18.19 -5.07
N LEU A 356 1.31 -18.69 -4.11
CA LEU A 356 2.05 -19.96 -4.24
C LEU A 356 1.13 -21.19 -4.31
N LEU A 357 -0.12 -21.07 -3.85
CA LEU A 357 -1.04 -22.21 -3.74
C LEU A 357 -2.12 -22.28 -4.83
N LEU A 358 -2.36 -21.21 -5.59
CA LEU A 358 -3.44 -21.22 -6.60
C LEU A 358 -3.24 -22.25 -7.73
N PRO A 359 -2.03 -22.52 -8.24
CA PRO A 359 -1.84 -23.59 -9.22
C PRO A 359 -1.96 -25.00 -8.62
N LEU A 360 -1.73 -25.15 -7.31
CA LEU A 360 -1.75 -26.45 -6.60
C LEU A 360 -3.13 -26.81 -6.02
N TYR A 361 -4.01 -25.82 -5.86
CA TYR A 361 -5.35 -25.99 -5.28
C TYR A 361 -6.47 -26.26 -6.30
N ILE A 362 -6.18 -26.20 -7.61
CA ILE A 362 -7.14 -26.64 -8.62
C ILE A 362 -7.36 -28.14 -8.43
N ARG A 363 -8.55 -28.48 -7.94
CA ARG A 363 -9.02 -29.85 -7.76
C ARG A 363 -9.33 -30.44 -9.15
N GLN A 364 -8.30 -30.78 -9.93
CA GLN A 364 -8.49 -31.54 -11.16
C GLN A 364 -7.32 -32.48 -11.43
N THR A 365 -7.71 -33.65 -11.93
CA THR A 365 -6.95 -34.82 -12.40
C THR A 365 -5.97 -34.53 -13.55
N GLN A 366 -5.44 -33.31 -13.68
CA GLN A 366 -4.68 -32.86 -14.83
C GLN A 366 -3.26 -32.46 -14.46
N VAL A 367 -2.30 -33.12 -15.11
CA VAL A 367 -0.87 -32.89 -14.98
C VAL A 367 -0.51 -31.60 -15.71
N HIS A 368 0.09 -30.63 -15.02
CA HIS A 368 0.56 -29.39 -15.65
C HIS A 368 1.59 -29.72 -16.75
N PRO A 369 1.48 -29.12 -17.95
CA PRO A 369 2.31 -29.48 -19.10
C PRO A 369 3.78 -29.07 -18.94
N ASP A 370 4.06 -27.96 -18.23
CA ASP A 370 5.43 -27.57 -17.90
C ASP A 370 5.82 -28.06 -16.50
N ARG A 371 6.47 -29.23 -16.48
CA ARG A 371 7.02 -29.82 -15.26
C ARG A 371 8.10 -28.95 -14.60
N ARG A 372 8.86 -28.16 -15.37
CA ARG A 372 9.96 -27.35 -14.81
C ARG A 372 9.44 -26.22 -13.94
N SER A 373 8.32 -25.59 -14.29
CA SER A 373 7.68 -24.56 -13.45
C SER A 373 7.24 -25.11 -12.10
N ILE A 374 6.66 -26.32 -12.08
CA ILE A 374 6.35 -27.03 -10.83
C ILE A 374 7.62 -27.37 -10.06
N GLU A 375 8.63 -27.93 -10.73
CA GLU A 375 9.90 -28.29 -10.10
C GLU A 375 10.61 -27.07 -9.49
N ARG A 376 10.52 -25.87 -10.08
CA ARG A 376 11.02 -24.63 -9.47
C ARG A 376 10.24 -24.24 -8.22
N GLY A 377 8.92 -24.31 -8.24
CA GLY A 377 8.09 -24.05 -7.06
C GLY A 377 8.38 -25.04 -5.92
N VAL A 378 8.53 -26.32 -6.26
CA VAL A 378 8.93 -27.39 -5.32
C VAL A 378 10.34 -27.16 -4.80
N LYS A 379 11.28 -26.78 -5.67
CA LYS A 379 12.65 -26.45 -5.27
C LYS A 379 12.68 -25.27 -4.31
N LEU A 380 11.89 -24.21 -4.54
CA LEU A 380 11.75 -23.10 -3.59
C LEU A 380 11.30 -23.61 -2.22
N LEU A 381 10.29 -24.48 -2.16
CA LEU A 381 9.85 -25.08 -0.89
C LEU A 381 11.00 -25.85 -0.24
N ILE A 382 11.67 -26.76 -0.95
CA ILE A 382 12.79 -27.54 -0.39
C ILE A 382 13.93 -26.63 0.08
N ASP A 383 14.30 -25.62 -0.71
CA ASP A 383 15.41 -24.71 -0.41
C ASP A 383 15.11 -23.87 0.84
N ARG A 384 13.85 -23.50 1.06
CA ARG A 384 13.40 -22.76 2.26
C ARG A 384 13.15 -23.64 3.48
N GLN A 385 13.17 -24.96 3.35
CA GLN A 385 13.10 -25.86 4.50
C GLN A 385 14.33 -25.65 5.39
N LEU A 386 14.10 -25.51 6.69
CA LEU A 386 15.08 -25.40 7.75
C LEU A 386 15.69 -26.78 8.07
N PRO A 387 16.88 -26.85 8.68
CA PRO A 387 17.52 -28.12 9.03
C PRO A 387 16.72 -29.01 10.01
N ASN A 388 15.76 -28.44 10.73
CA ASN A 388 14.88 -29.18 11.65
C ASN A 388 13.59 -29.70 10.96
N GLY A 389 13.50 -29.58 9.63
CA GLY A 389 12.35 -30.02 8.84
C GLY A 389 11.20 -29.01 8.74
N ASP A 390 11.25 -27.89 9.47
CA ASP A 390 10.24 -26.82 9.42
C ASP A 390 10.46 -25.88 8.23
N TRP A 391 9.47 -25.05 7.92
CA TRP A 391 9.66 -23.84 7.09
C TRP A 391 9.68 -22.59 7.96
N PRO A 392 10.43 -21.54 7.57
CA PRO A 392 10.43 -20.28 8.27
C PRO A 392 9.01 -19.72 8.34
N GLN A 393 8.63 -19.22 9.51
CA GLN A 393 7.37 -18.52 9.66
C GLN A 393 7.42 -17.24 8.83
N GLU A 394 6.59 -17.17 7.80
CA GLU A 394 6.41 -15.93 7.06
C GLU A 394 5.57 -14.93 7.85
N ASN A 395 5.64 -13.66 7.40
CA ASN A 395 4.82 -12.58 7.93
C ASN A 395 3.33 -12.97 7.94
N ILE A 396 2.60 -12.39 8.90
CA ILE A 396 1.19 -12.68 9.18
C ILE A 396 0.39 -12.76 7.87
N SER A 397 -0.10 -13.95 7.55
CA SER A 397 -0.73 -14.27 6.26
C SER A 397 -2.21 -13.90 6.20
N GLY A 398 -2.79 -13.45 7.31
CA GLY A 398 -4.18 -13.04 7.40
C GLY A 398 -4.56 -12.50 8.78
N VAL A 399 -5.61 -11.68 8.81
CA VAL A 399 -6.20 -11.15 10.03
C VAL A 399 -7.62 -11.67 10.12
N PHE A 400 -7.92 -12.40 11.19
CA PHE A 400 -9.27 -12.89 11.46
C PHE A 400 -9.78 -12.34 12.79
N ASN A 401 -11.10 -12.19 12.91
CA ASN A 401 -11.79 -11.74 14.12
C ASN A 401 -11.23 -10.44 14.74
N LYS A 402 -11.19 -9.37 13.94
CA LYS A 402 -10.78 -8.03 14.35
C LYS A 402 -9.33 -7.98 14.83
N SER A 403 -8.94 -8.38 16.03
CA SER A 403 -7.60 -8.09 16.57
C SER A 403 -6.52 -9.15 16.35
N CYS A 404 -6.89 -10.34 15.86
CA CYS A 404 -6.00 -11.50 15.79
C CYS A 404 -5.25 -11.58 14.46
N ALA A 405 -3.99 -11.18 14.49
CA ALA A 405 -3.01 -11.60 13.50
C ALA A 405 -2.74 -13.09 13.75
N ILE A 406 -3.30 -13.97 12.91
CA ILE A 406 -3.10 -15.40 13.05
C ILE A 406 -1.89 -15.78 12.22
N SER A 407 -0.83 -16.16 12.91
CA SER A 407 0.14 -17.07 12.36
C SER A 407 -0.42 -18.48 12.54
N TYR A 408 -0.85 -19.12 11.45
CA TYR A 408 -1.12 -20.55 11.51
C TYR A 408 0.24 -21.25 11.54
N THR A 409 0.80 -21.42 12.73
CA THR A 409 2.15 -22.01 12.91
C THR A 409 2.25 -23.37 12.24
N SER A 410 1.17 -24.14 12.22
CA SER A 410 1.14 -25.42 11.50
C SER A 410 1.10 -25.26 9.98
N TYR A 411 0.56 -24.17 9.40
CA TYR A 411 0.45 -24.01 7.95
C TYR A 411 1.79 -23.93 7.25
N ARG A 412 2.80 -23.33 7.91
CA ARG A 412 4.17 -23.31 7.41
C ARG A 412 4.70 -24.73 7.16
N ASN A 413 4.19 -25.73 7.86
CA ASN A 413 4.61 -27.12 7.68
C ASN A 413 3.58 -27.91 6.86
N VAL A 414 2.28 -27.78 7.16
CA VAL A 414 1.20 -28.55 6.54
C VAL A 414 1.13 -28.29 5.03
N PHE A 415 1.15 -27.04 4.59
CA PHE A 415 1.00 -26.75 3.16
C PHE A 415 2.24 -27.13 2.34
N PRO A 416 3.48 -26.82 2.77
CA PRO A 416 4.66 -27.33 2.07
C PRO A 416 4.73 -28.85 2.05
N VAL A 417 4.50 -29.53 3.18
CA VAL A 417 4.50 -31.00 3.22
C VAL A 417 3.42 -31.57 2.29
N TRP A 418 2.22 -31.00 2.28
CA TRP A 418 1.16 -31.45 1.39
C TRP A 418 1.49 -31.22 -0.09
N ALA A 419 2.06 -30.07 -0.43
CA ALA A 419 2.53 -29.75 -1.78
C ALA A 419 3.64 -30.71 -2.24
N LEU A 420 4.65 -30.97 -1.39
CA LEU A 420 5.74 -31.91 -1.66
C LEU A 420 5.26 -33.35 -1.78
N GLY A 421 4.32 -33.78 -0.93
CA GLY A 421 3.71 -35.10 -0.98
C GLY A 421 2.90 -35.31 -2.26
N ARG A 422 2.08 -34.32 -2.65
CA ARG A 422 1.36 -34.34 -3.93
C ARG A 422 2.31 -34.36 -5.12
N PHE A 423 3.36 -33.54 -5.09
CA PHE A 423 4.38 -33.52 -6.14
C PHE A 423 5.05 -34.89 -6.29
N SER A 424 5.44 -35.52 -5.19
CA SER A 424 6.09 -36.83 -5.21
C SER A 424 5.18 -37.93 -5.76
N ALA A 425 3.87 -37.85 -5.49
CA ALA A 425 2.88 -38.78 -6.04
C ALA A 425 2.63 -38.57 -7.54
N LEU A 426 2.57 -37.30 -7.99
CA LEU A 426 2.29 -36.95 -9.39
C LEU A 426 3.52 -37.07 -10.31
N TYR A 427 4.73 -36.88 -9.75
CA TYR A 427 6.00 -36.86 -10.49
C TYR A 427 7.07 -37.74 -9.81
N PRO A 428 6.83 -39.06 -9.61
CA PRO A 428 7.74 -39.94 -8.87
C PRO A 428 9.12 -40.10 -9.52
N SER A 429 9.25 -39.79 -10.81
CA SER A 429 10.51 -39.81 -11.55
C SER A 429 11.32 -38.50 -11.43
N SER A 430 10.87 -37.52 -10.65
CA SER A 430 11.64 -36.30 -10.40
C SER A 430 12.77 -36.51 -9.42
N SER A 431 13.92 -35.90 -9.69
CA SER A 431 15.04 -35.87 -8.76
C SER A 431 14.72 -35.06 -7.49
N LEU A 432 13.60 -34.32 -7.47
CA LEU A 432 13.07 -33.62 -6.31
C LEU A 432 11.99 -34.43 -5.56
N ALA A 433 11.49 -35.54 -6.14
CA ALA A 433 10.47 -36.37 -5.50
C ALA A 433 11.04 -37.00 -4.22
N GLY A 434 10.28 -36.90 -3.12
CA GLY A 434 10.70 -37.38 -1.81
C GLY A 434 11.85 -36.62 -1.15
N LYS A 435 12.34 -35.52 -1.76
CA LYS A 435 13.39 -34.70 -1.15
C LYS A 435 12.81 -33.77 -0.09
N VAL A 436 13.31 -33.95 1.12
CA VAL A 436 13.14 -33.07 2.28
C VAL A 436 14.48 -32.99 3.00
N LYS A 437 14.81 -31.83 3.57
CA LYS A 437 15.91 -31.68 4.52
C LYS A 437 15.40 -32.21 5.86
N LEU A 438 15.91 -33.39 6.26
CA LEU A 438 15.62 -34.02 7.56
C LEU A 438 16.76 -33.76 8.53
#